data_AF-A0A8S3C6N7-F1
#
_entry.id   AF-A0A8S3C6N7-F1
#
_cell.length_a   1.000
_cell.length_b   1.000
_cell.length_c   1.000
_cell.angle_alpha   90.00
_cell.angle_beta   90.00
_cell.angle_gamma   90.00
#
_symmetry.space_group_name_H-M   'P 1'
#
loop_
_entity.id
_entity.type
_entity.pdbx_description
1 polymer ?
#
loop_
_entity_poly.entity_id
_entity_poly.type
_entity_poly.pdbx_seq_one_letter_code
_entity_poly.pdbx_strand_id
1 'polypeptide(L)'
;MCSNAFPDMHNECLIGNDASKYFYVAQGMLTIDGIDDTEEMKLTDDSMDVLGFSKDEKKNLYKCTAAIMHFGNGQWKQRPREEQAEPDGTEDVEKVAHLLGVEAADLLKGLLKP
;
A
#
# COMPACT_ATOMS: atom_id res chain seq x y z
N MET A 1 -7.48 -7.40 -0.05
CA MET A 1 -6.62 -6.64 -0.99
C MET A 1 -5.55 -7.51 -1.63
N CYS A 2 -4.66 -8.18 -0.90
CA CYS A 2 -3.70 -9.12 -1.49
C CYS A 2 -4.33 -10.40 -2.05
N SER A 3 -5.59 -10.71 -1.72
CA SER A 3 -6.34 -11.72 -2.46
C SER A 3 -6.44 -11.31 -3.93
N ASN A 4 -6.15 -12.25 -4.84
CA ASN A 4 -6.16 -12.02 -6.29
C ASN A 4 -7.59 -11.95 -6.87
N ALA A 5 -8.54 -11.44 -6.08
CA ALA A 5 -9.95 -11.29 -6.46
C ALA A 5 -10.14 -10.33 -7.63
N PHE A 6 -9.34 -9.26 -7.67
CA PHE A 6 -9.40 -8.20 -8.68
C PHE A 6 -7.98 -7.90 -9.23
N PRO A 7 -7.53 -8.61 -10.28
CA PRO A 7 -6.20 -8.43 -10.85
C PRO A 7 -5.94 -7.01 -11.37
N ASP A 8 -6.95 -6.36 -11.93
CA ASP A 8 -6.81 -4.97 -12.42
C ASP A 8 -6.52 -3.99 -11.28
N MET A 9 -7.16 -4.18 -10.13
CA MET A 9 -6.88 -3.39 -8.92
C MET A 9 -5.45 -3.60 -8.43
N HIS A 10 -4.91 -4.83 -8.51
CA HIS A 10 -3.50 -5.09 -8.15
C HIS A 10 -2.54 -4.28 -9.01
N ASN A 11 -2.77 -4.26 -10.33
CA ASN A 11 -1.95 -3.49 -11.27
C ASN A 11 -2.03 -1.99 -10.97
N GLU A 12 -3.24 -1.47 -10.72
CA GLU A 12 -3.42 -0.04 -10.42
C GLU A 12 -2.87 0.38 -9.05
N CYS A 13 -2.88 -0.52 -8.08
CA CYS A 13 -2.38 -0.30 -6.72
C CYS A 13 -0.90 -0.68 -6.57
N LEU A 14 -0.27 -1.20 -7.62
CA LEU A 14 1.11 -1.69 -7.62
C LEU A 14 1.36 -2.75 -6.53
N ILE A 15 0.35 -3.58 -6.23
CA ILE A 15 0.44 -4.64 -5.22
C ILE A 15 0.48 -6.04 -5.83
N GLY A 16 1.05 -6.99 -5.11
CA GLY A 16 1.03 -8.41 -5.45
C GLY A 16 0.10 -9.24 -4.55
N ASN A 17 0.06 -10.53 -4.84
CA ASN A 17 -0.76 -11.51 -4.11
C ASN A 17 -0.09 -12.09 -2.85
N ASP A 18 1.14 -11.69 -2.56
CA ASP A 18 1.90 -12.15 -1.41
C ASP A 18 1.92 -11.07 -0.32
N ALA A 19 1.06 -11.22 0.68
CA ALA A 19 0.94 -10.28 1.79
C ALA A 19 2.21 -10.20 2.65
N SER A 20 3.06 -11.23 2.64
CA SER A 20 4.31 -11.26 3.43
C SER A 20 5.33 -10.21 2.99
N LYS A 21 5.17 -9.68 1.77
CA LYS A 21 6.03 -8.63 1.21
C LYS A 21 5.74 -7.23 1.73
N TYR A 22 4.72 -7.06 2.58
CA TYR A 22 4.30 -5.76 3.08
C TYR A 22 4.43 -5.69 4.60
N PHE A 23 5.46 -5.01 5.08
CA PHE A 23 5.90 -5.03 6.47
C PHE A 23 4.78 -4.69 7.47
N TYR A 24 3.96 -3.67 7.20
CA TYR A 24 2.89 -3.26 8.12
C TYR A 24 1.78 -4.28 8.31
N VAL A 25 1.52 -5.14 7.31
CA VAL A 25 0.46 -6.15 7.39
C VAL A 25 1.00 -7.55 7.67
N ALA A 26 2.32 -7.74 7.63
CA ALA A 26 2.98 -9.04 7.77
C ALA A 26 3.59 -9.29 9.16
N GLN A 27 3.16 -8.57 10.20
CA GLN A 27 3.71 -8.72 11.56
C GLN A 27 3.13 -9.92 12.33
N GLY A 28 2.15 -10.64 11.74
CA GLY A 28 1.44 -11.72 12.40
C GLY A 28 0.89 -12.75 11.41
N MET A 29 -0.29 -13.30 11.72
CA MET A 29 -0.93 -14.26 10.83
C MET A 29 -1.45 -13.58 9.56
N LEU A 30 -1.15 -14.20 8.42
CA LEU A 30 -1.54 -13.70 7.09
C LEU A 30 -2.82 -14.36 6.55
N THR A 31 -3.25 -15.46 7.16
CA THR A 31 -4.43 -16.24 6.76
C THR A 31 -5.17 -16.69 8.01
N ILE A 32 -6.48 -16.84 7.91
CA ILE A 32 -7.34 -17.34 8.99
C ILE A 32 -8.05 -18.60 8.50
N ASP A 33 -8.06 -19.64 9.34
CA ASP A 33 -8.72 -20.89 8.99
C ASP A 33 -10.22 -20.68 8.76
N GLY A 34 -10.75 -21.27 7.68
CA GLY A 34 -12.14 -21.14 7.28
C GLY A 34 -12.54 -19.81 6.62
N ILE A 35 -11.61 -18.89 6.34
CA ILE A 35 -11.88 -17.62 5.65
C ILE A 35 -11.26 -17.63 4.24
N ASP A 36 -12.05 -17.31 3.21
CA ASP A 36 -11.56 -17.07 1.85
C ASP A 36 -11.48 -15.56 1.57
N ASP A 37 -10.27 -15.00 1.68
CA ASP A 37 -10.01 -13.58 1.40
C ASP A 37 -10.38 -13.15 -0.03
N THR A 38 -10.51 -14.08 -0.97
CA THR A 38 -10.95 -13.79 -2.34
C THR A 38 -12.45 -13.54 -2.39
N GLU A 39 -13.23 -14.35 -1.67
CA GLU A 39 -14.68 -14.18 -1.55
C GLU A 39 -15.00 -12.93 -0.72
N GLU A 40 -14.37 -12.78 0.44
CA GLU A 40 -14.55 -11.62 1.33
C GLU A 40 -14.22 -10.29 0.63
N MET A 41 -13.18 -10.27 -0.22
CA MET A 41 -12.84 -9.08 -0.99
C MET A 41 -13.94 -8.70 -1.99
N LYS A 42 -14.57 -9.68 -2.65
CA LYS A 42 -15.67 -9.44 -3.59
C LYS A 42 -16.92 -8.95 -2.87
N LEU A 43 -17.29 -9.60 -1.76
CA LEU A 43 -18.41 -9.19 -0.93
C LEU A 43 -18.24 -7.76 -0.40
N THR A 44 -17.02 -7.39 -0.02
CA THR A 44 -16.69 -6.04 0.43
C THR A 44 -16.81 -5.01 -0.71
N ASP A 45 -16.32 -5.33 -1.91
CA ASP A 45 -16.43 -4.44 -3.08
C ASP A 45 -17.89 -4.23 -3.52
N ASP A 46 -18.69 -5.30 -3.50
CA ASP A 46 -20.14 -5.25 -3.78
C ASP A 46 -20.88 -4.43 -2.72
N SER A 47 -20.49 -4.56 -1.45
CA SER A 47 -21.08 -3.79 -0.36
C SER A 47 -20.85 -2.28 -0.51
N MET A 48 -19.69 -1.86 -1.04
CA MET A 48 -19.43 -0.46 -1.36
C MET A 48 -20.37 0.07 -2.46
N ASP A 49 -20.68 -0.76 -3.47
CA ASP A 49 -21.66 -0.39 -4.50
C ASP A 49 -23.07 -0.24 -3.92
N VAL A 50 -23.48 -1.13 -3.01
CA VAL A 50 -24.77 -1.04 -2.29
C VAL A 50 -24.86 0.23 -1.45
N LEU A 51 -23.75 0.65 -0.84
CA LEU A 51 -23.67 1.89 -0.06
C LEU A 51 -23.59 3.16 -0.93
N GLY A 52 -23.51 3.02 -2.26
CA GLY A 52 -23.55 4.14 -3.20
C GLY A 52 -22.20 4.79 -3.47
N PHE A 53 -21.08 4.12 -3.18
CA PHE A 53 -19.75 4.61 -3.57
C PHE A 53 -19.63 4.58 -5.10
N SER A 54 -19.11 5.65 -5.67
CA SER A 54 -18.69 5.67 -7.07
C SER A 54 -17.46 4.80 -7.28
N LYS A 55 -17.24 4.38 -8.54
CA LYS A 55 -16.04 3.61 -8.92
C LYS A 55 -14.74 4.35 -8.56
N ASP A 56 -14.70 5.66 -8.73
CA ASP A 56 -13.53 6.47 -8.42
C ASP A 56 -13.28 6.55 -6.92
N GLU A 57 -14.33 6.64 -6.10
CA GLU A 57 -14.18 6.60 -4.63
C GLU A 57 -13.65 5.24 -4.16
N LYS A 58 -14.18 4.13 -4.68
CA LYS A 58 -13.67 2.77 -4.38
C LYS A 58 -12.20 2.64 -4.76
N LYS A 59 -11.86 3.07 -5.99
CA LYS A 59 -10.48 3.04 -6.49
C LYS A 59 -9.53 3.88 -5.65
N ASN A 60 -9.93 5.09 -5.26
CA ASN A 60 -9.12 5.96 -4.41
C ASN A 60 -8.93 5.36 -3.01
N LEU A 61 -9.95 4.71 -2.45
CA LEU A 61 -9.84 3.99 -1.19
C LEU A 61 -8.77 2.89 -1.29
N TYR A 62 -8.84 2.03 -2.31
CA TYR A 62 -7.86 0.96 -2.52
C TYR A 62 -6.44 1.49 -2.73
N LYS A 63 -6.27 2.57 -3.51
CA LYS A 63 -4.97 3.24 -3.68
C LYS A 63 -4.41 3.77 -2.37
N CYS A 64 -5.23 4.43 -1.55
CA CYS A 64 -4.83 4.91 -0.23
C CYS A 64 -4.40 3.75 0.69
N THR A 65 -5.17 2.65 0.72
CA THR A 65 -4.79 1.47 1.51
C THR A 65 -3.49 0.84 1.01
N ALA A 66 -3.31 0.72 -0.30
CA ALA A 66 -2.09 0.18 -0.89
C ALA A 66 -0.87 1.08 -0.62
N ALA A 67 -1.05 2.41 -0.66
CA ALA A 67 -0.02 3.35 -0.29
C ALA A 67 0.46 3.11 1.15
N ILE A 68 -0.45 2.87 2.10
CA ILE A 68 -0.07 2.53 3.49
C ILE A 68 0.78 1.25 3.54
N MET A 69 0.43 0.23 2.75
CA MET A 69 1.19 -1.03 2.69
C MET A 69 2.61 -0.81 2.16
N HIS A 70 2.78 -0.07 1.06
CA HIS A 70 4.10 0.29 0.51
C HIS A 70 4.89 1.18 1.45
N PHE A 71 4.23 2.11 2.15
CA PHE A 71 4.90 3.01 3.09
C PHE A 71 5.64 2.25 4.19
N GLY A 72 5.09 1.14 4.65
CA GLY A 72 5.74 0.28 5.65
C GLY A 72 7.03 -0.40 5.16
N ASN A 73 7.23 -0.50 3.85
CA ASN A 73 8.43 -1.08 3.27
C ASN A 73 9.56 -0.05 3.03
N GLY A 74 9.28 1.24 3.19
CA GLY A 74 10.29 2.30 3.03
C GLY A 74 11.49 2.06 3.94
N GLN A 75 12.68 1.98 3.37
CA GLN A 75 13.93 1.72 4.09
C GLN A 75 14.74 3.00 4.27
N TRP A 76 15.34 3.14 5.44
CA TRP A 76 16.09 4.33 5.82
C TRP A 76 17.39 3.90 6.47
N LYS A 77 18.45 4.67 6.23
CA LYS A 77 19.77 4.45 6.82
C LYS A 77 20.36 5.74 7.35
N GLN A 78 21.29 5.60 8.28
CA GLN A 78 22.09 6.69 8.81
C GLN A 78 23.55 6.44 8.45
N ARG A 79 24.23 7.45 7.90
CA ARG A 79 25.68 7.36 7.65
C ARG A 79 26.45 7.49 8.96
N PRO A 80 27.61 6.83 9.11
CA PRO A 80 28.45 7.03 10.28
C PRO A 80 28.78 8.51 10.49
N ARG A 81 28.50 9.02 11.69
CA ARG A 81 28.71 10.43 12.11
C ARG A 81 27.74 11.45 11.53
N GLU A 82 26.66 11.03 10.87
CA GLU A 82 25.54 11.90 10.53
C GLU A 82 24.35 11.62 11.45
N GLU A 83 23.62 12.64 11.87
CA GLU A 83 22.41 12.48 12.70
C GLU A 83 21.14 12.30 11.85
N GLN A 84 21.18 12.75 10.59
CA GLN A 84 20.06 12.73 9.66
C GLN A 84 19.90 11.36 8.98
N ALA A 85 18.65 10.93 8.78
CA ALA A 85 18.35 9.75 7.98
C ALA A 85 18.45 10.07 6.47
N GLU A 86 18.80 9.05 5.68
CA GLU A 86 18.78 9.01 4.23
C GLU A 86 17.94 7.82 3.75
N PRO A 87 17.35 7.87 2.54
CA PRO A 87 16.64 6.71 2.00
C PRO A 87 17.64 5.60 1.66
N ASP A 88 17.30 4.36 1.98
CA ASP A 88 18.04 3.17 1.55
C ASP A 88 17.31 2.48 0.39
N GLY A 89 17.26 3.18 -0.74
CA GLY A 89 16.35 2.86 -1.85
C GLY A 89 15.07 3.70 -1.77
N THR A 90 14.44 3.92 -2.92
CA THR A 90 13.27 4.83 -3.06
C THR A 90 12.06 4.17 -3.70
N GLU A 91 12.17 2.92 -4.16
CA GLU A 91 11.13 2.25 -4.96
C GLU A 91 9.76 2.25 -4.27
N ASP A 92 9.68 1.84 -2.99
CA ASP A 92 8.40 1.79 -2.29
C ASP A 92 7.85 3.19 -1.96
N VAL A 93 8.72 4.18 -1.71
CA VAL A 93 8.30 5.57 -1.52
C VAL A 93 7.80 6.21 -2.82
N GLU A 94 8.38 5.83 -3.97
CA GLU A 94 7.90 6.23 -5.29
C GLU A 94 6.54 5.61 -5.61
N LYS A 95 6.30 4.34 -5.23
CA LYS A 95 4.97 3.72 -5.32
C LYS A 95 3.95 4.47 -4.46
N VAL A 96 4.30 4.84 -3.23
CA VAL A 96 3.44 5.67 -2.37
C VAL A 96 3.10 6.98 -3.06
N ALA A 97 4.11 7.70 -3.55
CA ALA A 97 3.93 8.99 -4.20
C ALA A 97 3.00 8.88 -5.42
N HIS A 98 3.20 7.85 -6.25
CA HIS A 98 2.34 7.55 -7.40
C HIS A 98 0.88 7.31 -7.00
N LEU A 99 0.64 6.49 -5.96
CA LEU A 99 -0.71 6.15 -5.51
C LEU A 99 -1.44 7.34 -4.90
N LEU A 100 -0.72 8.22 -4.20
CA LEU A 100 -1.26 9.43 -3.57
C LEU A 100 -1.30 10.65 -4.51
N GLY A 101 -0.74 10.54 -5.71
CA GLY A 101 -0.72 11.62 -6.70
C GLY A 101 0.14 12.81 -6.28
N VAL A 102 1.27 12.56 -5.62
CA VAL A 102 2.25 13.59 -5.19
C VAL A 102 3.61 13.32 -5.82
N GLU A 103 4.47 14.35 -5.84
CA GLU A 103 5.84 14.22 -6.34
C GLU A 103 6.71 13.45 -5.34
N ALA A 104 7.39 12.39 -5.81
CA ALA A 104 8.22 11.53 -4.95
C ALA A 104 9.37 12.29 -4.29
N ALA A 105 9.96 13.26 -5.00
CA ALA A 105 11.02 14.11 -4.47
C ALA A 105 10.54 14.99 -3.31
N ASP A 106 9.33 15.55 -3.43
CA ASP A 106 8.73 16.39 -2.38
C ASP A 106 8.31 15.54 -1.18
N LEU A 107 7.77 14.34 -1.41
CA LEU A 107 7.45 13.39 -0.34
C LEU A 107 8.72 12.99 0.44
N LEU A 108 9.79 12.57 -0.25
CA LEU A 108 11.05 12.21 0.39
C LEU A 108 11.66 13.38 1.15
N LYS A 109 11.62 14.58 0.57
CA LYS A 109 12.08 15.80 1.25
C LYS A 109 11.26 16.09 2.50
N GLY A 110 9.94 15.99 2.43
CA GLY A 110 9.06 16.22 3.58
C GLY A 110 9.25 15.21 4.70
N LEU A 111 9.59 13.95 4.38
CA LEU A 111 9.86 12.91 5.38
C LEU A 111 11.22 13.09 6.05
N LEU A 112 12.25 13.44 5.28
CA LEU A 112 13.62 13.52 5.79
C LEU A 112 13.95 14.91 6.35
N LYS A 113 13.33 15.97 5.87
CA LYS A 113 13.65 17.37 6.20
C LYS A 113 12.38 18.23 6.28
N PRO A 114 11.52 17.99 7.31
CA PRO A 114 10.24 18.67 7.48
C PRO A 114 10.38 20.16 7.84
#